data_AF-A0A0F9YGS6-F1
#
_entry.id   AF-A0A0F9YGS6-F1
#
_cell.length_a   1.000
_cell.length_b   1.000
_cell.length_c   1.000
_cell.angle_alpha   90.00
_cell.angle_beta   90.00
_cell.angle_gamma   90.00
#
_symmetry.space_group_name_H-M   'P 1'
#
loop_
_entity.id
_entity.type
_entity.pdbx_description
1 polymer ?
#
loop_
_entity_poly.entity_id
_entity_poly.type
_entity_poly.pdbx_seq_one_letter_code
_entity_poly.pdbx_strand_id
1 'polypeptide(L)'
;MQKVKNIWGKIKGWSTTKKIIYSMVIIILVFIGYTIAKSTDNSANITTDTVKLMDLKQTVLATGQVTSNTDLNLSFFSSGIVRSLNVKVGDNVKKGQILATLDQGNELASLTSARGAVAAAQARYQRILDGASNEEIILSKIALVKKI
;
A
#
# COMPACT_ATOMS: atom_id res chain seq x y z
N MET A 1 -73.92 0.05 -71.62
CA MET A 1 -73.33 -0.24 -70.29
C MET A 1 -74.39 0.01 -69.21
N GLN A 2 -75.26 -0.97 -69.01
CA GLN A 2 -76.43 -0.91 -68.15
C GLN A 2 -76.12 -1.62 -66.83
N LYS A 3 -76.02 -0.87 -65.72
CA LYS A 3 -76.23 -1.39 -64.34
C LYS A 3 -76.23 -0.31 -63.24
N VAL A 4 -76.40 0.97 -63.58
CA VAL A 4 -76.43 2.07 -62.57
C VAL A 4 -77.81 2.73 -62.46
N LYS A 5 -78.73 2.49 -63.40
CA LYS A 5 -80.03 3.22 -63.45
C LYS A 5 -81.17 2.60 -62.63
N ASN A 6 -80.97 1.42 -62.04
CA ASN A 6 -82.01 0.69 -61.30
C ASN A 6 -81.96 0.86 -59.76
N ILE A 7 -81.12 1.77 -59.25
CA ILE A 7 -81.07 2.06 -57.80
C ILE A 7 -82.07 3.15 -57.40
N TRP A 8 -82.46 4.04 -58.33
CA TRP A 8 -83.28 5.23 -58.03
C TRP A 8 -84.79 4.99 -58.01
N GLY A 9 -85.28 3.88 -58.56
CA GLY A 9 -86.72 3.60 -58.69
C GLY A 9 -87.40 2.97 -57.47
N LYS A 10 -86.65 2.40 -56.52
CA LYS A 10 -87.19 1.73 -55.31
C LYS A 10 -87.23 2.61 -54.05
N ILE A 11 -86.77 3.85 -54.13
CA ILE A 11 -86.62 4.75 -52.96
C ILE A 11 -87.87 5.65 -52.76
N LYS A 12 -88.80 5.66 -53.74
CA LYS A 12 -89.96 6.58 -53.76
C LYS A 12 -91.21 6.05 -53.01
N GLY A 13 -91.21 4.81 -52.54
CA GLY A 13 -92.36 4.17 -51.87
C GLY A 13 -92.07 3.57 -50.51
N TRP A 14 -91.12 4.12 -49.73
CA TRP A 14 -90.78 3.62 -48.39
C TRP A 14 -91.21 4.61 -47.31
N SER A 15 -91.98 4.12 -46.33
CA SER A 15 -92.51 4.92 -45.22
C SER A 15 -91.40 5.66 -44.49
N THR A 16 -91.71 6.87 -44.02
CA THR A 16 -90.79 7.85 -43.43
C THR A 16 -89.92 7.25 -42.32
N THR A 17 -90.40 6.24 -41.61
CA THR A 17 -89.67 5.54 -40.54
C THR A 17 -88.42 4.80 -41.04
N LYS A 18 -88.45 4.19 -42.23
CA LYS A 18 -87.28 3.47 -42.77
C LYS A 18 -86.20 4.43 -43.27
N LYS A 19 -86.57 5.60 -43.81
CA LYS A 19 -85.61 6.64 -44.22
C LYS A 19 -84.87 7.25 -43.03
N ILE A 20 -85.58 7.47 -41.92
CA ILE A 20 -84.99 7.95 -40.66
C ILE A 20 -83.96 6.94 -40.14
N ILE A 21 -84.28 5.65 -40.16
CA ILE A 21 -83.37 4.58 -39.71
C ILE A 21 -82.09 4.56 -40.56
N TYR A 22 -82.18 4.61 -41.90
CA TYR A 22 -80.97 4.62 -42.75
C TYR A 22 -80.13 5.90 -42.57
N SER A 23 -80.77 7.06 -42.39
CA SER A 23 -80.06 8.31 -42.10
C SER A 23 -79.33 8.26 -40.76
N MET A 24 -79.95 7.67 -39.74
CA MET A 24 -79.37 7.56 -38.41
C MET A 24 -78.18 6.58 -38.39
N VAL A 25 -78.27 5.49 -39.14
CA VAL A 25 -77.15 4.54 -39.32
C VAL A 25 -75.97 5.19 -40.05
N ILE A 26 -76.22 6.01 -41.06
CA ILE A 26 -75.16 6.76 -41.76
C ILE A 26 -74.49 7.78 -40.85
N ILE A 27 -75.27 8.51 -40.04
CA ILE A 27 -74.71 9.48 -39.08
C ILE A 27 -73.87 8.78 -38.02
N ILE A 28 -74.32 7.62 -37.52
CA ILE A 28 -73.56 6.79 -36.57
C ILE A 28 -72.25 6.30 -37.19
N LEU A 29 -72.26 5.84 -38.44
CA LEU A 29 -71.04 5.41 -39.14
C LEU A 29 -70.04 6.55 -39.33
N VAL A 30 -70.52 7.75 -39.68
CA VAL A 30 -69.66 8.95 -39.81
C VAL A 30 -69.09 9.37 -38.46
N PHE A 31 -69.90 9.31 -37.39
CA PHE A 31 -69.45 9.65 -36.03
C PHE A 31 -68.38 8.66 -35.53
N ILE A 32 -68.59 7.36 -35.76
CA ILE A 32 -67.61 6.33 -35.41
C ILE A 32 -66.31 6.55 -36.21
N GLY A 33 -66.41 6.79 -37.52
CA GLY A 33 -65.26 7.11 -38.36
C GLY A 33 -64.48 8.34 -37.87
N TYR A 34 -65.19 9.40 -37.46
CA TYR A 34 -64.59 10.61 -36.90
C TYR A 34 -63.88 10.36 -35.56
N THR A 35 -64.46 9.55 -34.68
CA THR A 35 -63.84 9.21 -33.38
C THR A 35 -62.56 8.38 -33.54
N ILE A 36 -62.55 7.44 -34.48
CA ILE A 36 -61.37 6.60 -34.76
C ILE A 36 -60.25 7.44 -35.39
N ALA A 37 -60.58 8.37 -36.29
CA ALA A 37 -59.59 9.22 -36.96
C ALA A 37 -58.91 10.25 -36.03
N LYS A 38 -59.56 10.65 -34.93
CA LYS A 38 -58.99 11.62 -33.97
C LYS A 38 -58.05 10.97 -32.94
N SER A 39 -57.92 9.65 -32.92
CA SER A 39 -57.28 8.90 -31.83
C SER A 39 -55.81 8.52 -32.10
N THR A 40 -55.00 9.43 -32.65
CA THR A 40 -53.59 9.13 -32.94
C THR A 40 -52.68 10.28 -32.54
N ASP A 41 -52.65 10.60 -31.25
CA ASP A 41 -51.50 11.29 -30.65
C ASP A 41 -50.46 10.23 -30.29
N ASN A 42 -49.67 9.81 -31.27
CA ASN A 42 -48.46 9.01 -31.07
C ASN A 42 -47.36 9.90 -30.46
N SER A 43 -47.55 10.29 -29.20
CA SER A 43 -46.50 10.87 -28.39
C SER A 43 -45.63 9.72 -27.89
N ALA A 44 -44.57 9.42 -28.62
CA ALA A 44 -43.53 8.50 -28.16
C ALA A 44 -43.09 8.91 -26.75
N ASN A 45 -43.22 8.00 -25.79
CA ASN A 45 -42.79 8.24 -24.40
C ASN A 45 -41.26 8.30 -24.38
N ILE A 46 -40.70 9.50 -24.44
CA ILE A 46 -39.25 9.72 -24.30
C ILE A 46 -38.99 10.03 -22.83
N THR A 47 -38.37 9.07 -22.13
CA THR A 47 -37.87 9.28 -20.78
C THR A 47 -36.61 10.14 -20.88
N THR A 48 -36.68 11.38 -20.39
CA THR A 48 -35.52 12.26 -20.29
C THR A 48 -35.07 12.33 -18.84
N ASP A 49 -33.76 12.41 -18.62
CA ASP A 49 -33.18 12.69 -17.31
C ASP A 49 -32.27 13.92 -17.42
N THR A 50 -32.22 14.71 -16.36
CA THR A 50 -31.54 16.01 -16.35
C THR A 50 -30.09 15.81 -15.91
N VAL A 51 -29.13 16.15 -16.77
CA VAL A 51 -27.69 16.05 -16.46
C VAL A 51 -27.33 17.03 -15.34
N LYS A 52 -26.71 16.52 -14.27
CA LYS A 52 -26.19 17.29 -13.15
C LYS A 52 -24.67 17.22 -13.13
N LEU A 53 -24.00 18.35 -12.89
CA LEU A 53 -22.58 18.34 -12.56
C LEU A 53 -22.41 17.66 -11.19
N MET A 54 -21.68 16.56 -11.15
CA MET A 54 -21.25 15.93 -9.90
C MET A 54 -19.76 15.58 -9.98
N ASP A 55 -19.09 15.66 -8.84
CA ASP A 55 -17.71 15.19 -8.73
C ASP A 55 -17.68 13.65 -8.70
N LEU A 56 -17.14 13.06 -9.76
CA LEU A 56 -16.87 11.64 -9.83
C LEU A 56 -15.54 11.33 -9.15
N LYS A 57 -15.60 10.73 -7.95
CA LYS A 57 -14.41 10.24 -7.24
C LYS A 57 -14.09 8.83 -7.70
N GLN A 58 -13.05 8.69 -8.52
CA GLN A 58 -12.50 7.39 -8.90
C GLN A 58 -11.52 6.91 -7.82
N THR A 59 -11.98 6.04 -6.94
CA THR A 59 -11.12 5.42 -5.92
C THR A 59 -10.39 4.23 -6.54
N VAL A 60 -9.05 4.28 -6.56
CA VAL A 60 -8.21 3.13 -6.90
C VAL A 60 -7.83 2.42 -5.60
N LEU A 61 -8.26 1.17 -5.46
CA LEU A 61 -7.84 0.31 -4.35
C LEU A 61 -6.48 -0.30 -4.70
N ALA A 62 -5.43 0.21 -4.07
CA ALA A 62 -4.09 -0.37 -4.17
C ALA A 62 -3.87 -1.32 -2.99
N THR A 63 -3.57 -2.58 -3.28
CA THR A 63 -3.08 -3.54 -2.29
C THR A 63 -1.56 -3.54 -2.31
N GLY A 64 -0.95 -3.58 -1.12
CA GLY A 64 0.50 -3.65 -0.96
C GLY A 64 0.87 -4.63 0.13
N GLN A 65 2.04 -5.25 0.02
CA GLN A 65 2.56 -6.13 1.06
C GLN A 65 3.44 -5.32 2.01
N VAL A 66 3.19 -5.45 3.31
CA VAL A 66 4.10 -4.91 4.34
C VAL A 66 5.27 -5.87 4.47
N THR A 67 6.47 -5.37 4.20
CA THR A 67 7.72 -6.10 4.37
C THR A 67 8.59 -5.41 5.42
N SER A 68 9.44 -6.18 6.09
CA SER A 68 10.47 -5.63 6.96
C SER A 68 11.43 -4.79 6.12
N ASN A 69 11.74 -3.58 6.59
CA ASN A 69 12.75 -2.74 5.95
C ASN A 69 14.16 -3.32 6.08
N THR A 70 14.39 -4.26 7.00
CA THR A 70 15.72 -4.80 7.29
C THR A 70 15.62 -6.21 7.86
N ASP A 71 16.13 -7.19 7.13
CA ASP A 71 16.35 -8.55 7.62
C ASP A 71 17.86 -8.78 7.77
N LEU A 72 18.31 -9.12 8.98
CA LEU A 72 19.72 -9.33 9.29
C LEU A 72 19.97 -10.78 9.69
N ASN A 73 20.93 -11.42 9.02
CA ASN A 73 21.46 -12.71 9.45
C ASN A 73 22.72 -12.47 10.29
N LEU A 74 22.61 -12.65 11.61
CA LEU A 74 23.69 -12.41 12.55
C LEU A 74 24.58 -13.65 12.70
N SER A 75 25.88 -13.48 12.50
CA SER A 75 26.89 -14.51 12.70
C SER A 75 28.06 -13.99 13.54
N PHE A 76 28.82 -14.90 14.13
CA PHE A 76 30.06 -14.54 14.81
C PHE A 76 31.15 -14.24 13.79
N PHE A 77 32.04 -13.29 14.13
CA PHE A 77 33.18 -12.94 13.28
C PHE A 77 34.25 -14.04 13.26
N SER A 78 34.39 -14.79 14.35
CA SER A 78 35.31 -15.91 14.48
C SER A 78 34.57 -17.22 14.71
N SER A 79 35.18 -18.33 14.29
CA SER A 79 34.71 -19.67 14.67
C SER A 79 34.99 -19.93 16.15
N GLY A 80 34.11 -20.69 16.80
CA GLY A 80 34.23 -21.02 18.22
C GLY A 80 33.01 -21.77 18.73
N ILE A 81 33.08 -22.18 20.00
CA ILE A 81 31.98 -22.85 20.70
C ILE A 81 31.13 -21.79 21.39
N VAL A 82 29.80 -21.87 21.27
CA VAL A 82 28.89 -20.98 22.00
C VAL A 82 28.92 -21.31 23.49
N ARG A 83 29.25 -20.33 24.33
CA ARG A 83 29.24 -20.45 25.78
C ARG A 83 27.88 -20.12 26.38
N SER A 84 27.19 -19.11 25.86
CA SER A 84 25.87 -18.72 26.36
C SER A 84 24.98 -18.14 25.25
N LEU A 85 23.67 -18.31 25.42
CA LEU A 85 22.62 -17.71 24.62
C LEU A 85 21.64 -17.00 25.56
N ASN A 86 21.56 -15.68 25.45
CA ASN A 86 20.84 -14.80 26.39
C ASN A 86 19.46 -14.36 25.88
N VAL A 87 18.99 -14.94 24.77
CA VAL A 87 17.74 -14.56 24.10
C VAL A 87 16.97 -15.78 23.63
N LYS A 88 15.66 -15.62 23.49
CA LYS A 88 14.74 -16.62 22.97
C LYS A 88 14.11 -16.17 21.66
N VAL A 89 13.58 -17.14 20.91
CA VAL A 89 12.85 -16.86 19.67
C VAL A 89 11.62 -16.01 19.98
N GLY A 90 11.49 -14.87 19.29
CA GLY A 90 10.41 -13.91 19.49
C GLY A 90 10.73 -12.75 20.43
N ASP A 91 11.92 -12.74 21.05
CA ASP A 91 12.32 -11.63 21.93
C ASP A 91 12.63 -10.36 21.11
N ASN A 92 12.20 -9.21 21.65
CA ASN A 92 12.57 -7.90 21.13
C ASN A 92 13.92 -7.47 21.70
N VAL A 93 14.92 -7.26 20.83
CA VAL A 93 16.30 -6.93 21.22
C VAL A 93 16.67 -5.51 20.81
N LYS A 94 17.54 -4.87 21.59
CA LYS A 94 18.02 -3.51 21.31
C LYS A 94 19.42 -3.54 20.70
N LYS A 95 19.78 -2.48 19.97
CA LYS A 95 21.14 -2.30 19.44
C LYS A 95 22.16 -2.34 20.60
N GLY A 96 23.19 -3.17 20.43
CA GLY A 96 24.25 -3.36 21.43
C GLY A 96 23.96 -4.40 22.50
N GLN A 97 22.78 -5.03 22.51
CA GLN A 97 22.47 -6.11 23.42
C GLN A 97 23.26 -7.38 23.05
N ILE A 98 23.87 -8.02 24.05
CA ILE A 98 24.58 -9.28 23.87
C ILE A 98 23.57 -10.41 23.72
N LEU A 99 23.50 -10.99 22.53
CA LEU A 99 22.59 -12.10 22.23
C LEU A 99 23.19 -13.45 22.61
N ALA A 100 24.46 -13.65 22.30
CA ALA A 100 25.20 -14.87 22.58
C ALA A 100 26.69 -14.56 22.77
N THR A 101 27.40 -15.42 23.48
CA THR A 101 28.84 -15.31 23.70
C THR A 101 29.55 -16.60 23.27
N LEU A 102 30.73 -16.45 22.68
CA LEU A 102 31.63 -17.57 22.42
C LEU A 102 32.46 -17.88 23.68
N ASP A 103 32.96 -19.10 23.77
CA ASP A 103 34.02 -19.44 24.71
C ASP A 103 35.31 -18.74 24.30
N GLN A 104 35.87 -17.94 25.21
CA GLN A 104 37.01 -17.03 24.97
C GLN A 104 38.23 -17.39 25.82
N GLY A 105 38.33 -18.63 26.31
CA GLY A 105 39.39 -19.02 27.24
C GLY A 105 40.81 -18.77 26.71
N ASN A 106 41.08 -19.12 25.46
CA ASN A 106 42.39 -18.96 24.83
C ASN A 106 42.70 -17.48 24.56
N GLU A 107 41.70 -16.72 24.11
CA GLU A 107 41.79 -15.30 23.80
C GLU A 107 42.07 -14.50 25.08
N LEU A 108 41.41 -14.84 26.19
CA LEU A 108 41.65 -14.23 27.50
C LEU A 108 43.04 -14.55 28.05
N ALA A 109 43.52 -15.78 27.88
CA ALA A 109 44.87 -16.16 28.26
C ALA A 109 45.93 -15.38 27.46
N SER A 110 45.75 -15.29 26.14
CA SER A 110 46.62 -14.52 25.25
C SER A 110 46.63 -13.03 25.61
N LEU A 111 45.46 -12.44 25.85
CA LEU A 111 45.32 -11.06 26.29
C LEU A 111 46.04 -10.80 27.62
N THR A 112 45.92 -11.73 28.57
CA THR A 112 46.59 -11.63 29.88
C THR A 112 48.10 -11.69 29.74
N SER A 113 48.62 -12.61 28.91
CA SER A 113 50.05 -12.71 28.61
C SER A 113 50.58 -11.42 27.97
N ALA A 114 49.88 -10.89 26.97
CA ALA A 114 50.25 -9.64 26.28
C ALA A 114 50.28 -8.45 27.25
N ARG A 115 49.29 -8.32 28.14
CA ARG A 115 49.28 -7.29 29.19
C ARG A 115 50.46 -7.42 30.15
N GLY A 116 50.82 -8.64 30.54
CA GLY A 116 52.00 -8.91 31.36
C GLY A 116 53.30 -8.47 30.68
N ALA A 117 53.44 -8.74 29.38
CA ALA A 117 54.61 -8.30 28.60
C ALA A 117 54.73 -6.77 28.53
N VAL A 118 53.60 -6.07 28.33
CA VAL A 118 53.57 -4.60 28.36
C VAL A 118 53.96 -4.06 29.74
N ALA A 119 53.41 -4.63 30.82
CA ALA A 119 53.75 -4.21 32.18
C ALA A 119 55.24 -4.41 32.50
N ALA A 120 55.83 -5.54 32.08
CA ALA A 120 57.25 -5.81 32.25
C ALA A 120 58.13 -4.82 31.47
N ALA A 121 57.74 -4.49 30.23
CA ALA A 121 58.44 -3.51 29.41
C ALA A 121 58.36 -2.11 30.04
N GLN A 122 57.19 -1.71 30.54
CA GLN A 122 57.00 -0.44 31.23
C GLN A 122 57.86 -0.36 32.50
N ALA A 123 57.89 -1.42 33.31
CA ALA A 123 58.73 -1.48 34.50
C ALA A 123 60.23 -1.40 34.16
N ARG A 124 60.66 -2.03 33.07
CA ARG A 124 62.04 -1.91 32.58
C ARG A 124 62.35 -0.49 32.12
N TYR A 125 61.43 0.16 31.41
CA TYR A 125 61.59 1.54 30.97
C TYR A 125 61.73 2.50 32.16
N GLN A 126 60.86 2.37 33.18
CA GLN A 126 60.96 3.20 34.39
C GLN A 126 62.26 2.94 35.15
N ARG A 127 62.70 1.68 35.27
CA ARG A 127 63.99 1.37 35.89
C ARG A 127 65.16 2.05 35.16
N ILE A 128 65.11 2.15 33.83
CA ILE A 128 66.14 2.84 33.05
C ILE A 128 66.10 4.34 33.35
N LEU A 129 64.92 4.96 33.40
CA LEU A 129 64.77 6.38 33.73
C LEU A 129 65.27 6.69 35.16
N ASP A 130 64.88 5.88 36.14
CA ASP A 130 65.22 6.07 37.55
C ASP A 130 66.72 5.80 37.82
N GLY A 131 67.27 4.75 37.21
CA GLY A 131 68.69 4.37 37.37
C GLY A 131 69.64 5.36 36.68
N ALA A 132 69.34 5.78 35.44
CA ALA A 132 70.17 6.73 34.72
C ALA A 132 70.17 8.13 35.38
N SER A 133 69.03 8.58 35.93
CA SER A 133 68.93 9.92 36.52
C SER A 133 69.78 10.08 37.79
N ASN A 134 69.84 9.08 38.66
CA ASN A 134 70.52 9.24 39.95
C ASN A 134 71.98 8.80 39.90
N GLU A 135 72.29 7.67 39.29
CA GLU A 135 73.64 7.08 39.37
C GLU A 135 74.63 7.74 38.39
N GLU A 136 74.19 8.07 37.17
CA GLU A 136 75.04 8.73 36.17
C GLU A 136 75.35 10.19 36.55
N ILE A 137 74.38 10.91 37.12
CA ILE A 137 74.58 12.28 37.62
C ILE A 137 75.51 12.30 38.83
N ILE A 138 75.36 11.35 39.77
CA ILE A 138 76.23 11.28 40.96
C ILE A 138 77.66 10.91 40.54
N LEU A 139 77.85 9.92 39.67
CA LEU A 139 79.18 9.54 39.20
C LEU A 139 79.84 10.66 38.37
N SER A 140 79.07 11.36 37.53
CA SER A 140 79.58 12.52 36.78
C SER A 140 79.98 13.67 37.70
N LYS A 141 79.20 13.97 38.74
CA LYS A 141 79.56 14.97 39.76
C LYS A 141 80.81 14.56 40.54
N ILE A 142 80.94 13.30 40.93
CA ILE A 142 82.14 12.77 41.62
C ILE A 142 83.38 12.89 40.70
N ALA A 143 83.25 12.55 39.42
CA ALA A 143 84.35 12.64 38.45
C ALA A 143 84.81 14.09 38.20
N LEU A 144 83.89 15.06 38.19
CA LEU A 144 84.23 16.48 38.06
C LEU A 144 84.92 17.03 39.31
N VAL A 145 84.48 16.66 40.51
CA VAL A 145 85.07 17.13 41.77
C VAL A 145 86.46 16.56 42.01
N LYS A 146 86.74 15.32 41.57
CA LYS A 146 88.08 14.70 41.72
C LYS A 146 89.14 15.27 40.75
N LYS A 147 88.73 16.04 39.74
CA LYS A 147 89.62 16.58 38.69
C LYS A 147 90.05 18.04 38.97
N ILE A 148 89.74 18.57 40.16
CA ILE A 148 90.22 19.84 40.71
C ILE A 148 91.10 19.50 41.90
#